data_AF-B8ET34-F1
#
_entry.id   AF-B8ET34-F1
#
_cell.length_a   1.000
_cell.length_b   1.000
_cell.length_c   1.000
_cell.angle_alpha   90.00
_cell.angle_beta   90.00
_cell.angle_gamma   90.00
#
_symmetry.space_group_name_H-M   'P 1'
#
loop_
_entity.id
_entity.type
_entity.pdbx_description
1 polymer ?
#
loop_
_entity_poly.entity_id
_entity_poly.type
_entity_poly.pdbx_seq_one_letter_code
_entity_poly.pdbx_strand_id
1 'polypeptide(L)'
;MRPSEGAPSSSLQITHEGLTLAGVLLAKRQGEELCLDEERIVTLLAIAQRARVADSAWNAIGRASKHWGSGDRALAAIHLTQIGLRKLDEDDRERVALAAALLDAGMSTGELTRELGLTLQPEARKYSDAQPRVPAGNSRASGQWTSGDGAGSAATGGEAPVVDGRSASSFDHYPKDVPKEAIAVILPDGRPVIDYDSPTGKLMAPPHANFNEVYTAGKRSKNILEINDAIGHYGKFDFQRDGERRTYYVAYKHASNYAVGVYMAGAGFSREETINISENFSYYYSSNYEKDRFERKYWTSRGWNDAHFGAWK
;
A
#
# COMPACT_ATOMS: atom_id res chain seq x y z
N MET A 1 -36.28 26.33 -20.78
CA MET A 1 -35.81 26.13 -19.40
C MET A 1 -34.31 25.83 -19.50
N ARG A 2 -33.44 26.81 -19.23
CA ARG A 2 -32.00 26.54 -19.19
C ARG A 2 -31.71 25.75 -17.91
N PRO A 3 -30.93 24.67 -17.94
CA PRO A 3 -30.50 24.02 -16.71
C PRO A 3 -29.76 25.08 -15.87
N SER A 4 -30.14 25.22 -14.61
CA SER A 4 -29.41 26.08 -13.68
C SER A 4 -27.96 25.60 -13.66
N GLU A 5 -27.03 26.47 -14.04
CA GLU A 5 -25.60 26.24 -13.82
C GLU A 5 -25.41 26.05 -12.30
N GLY A 6 -25.34 24.79 -11.89
CA GLY A 6 -25.07 24.43 -10.50
C GLY A 6 -23.71 24.98 -10.13
N ALA A 7 -23.62 25.61 -8.95
CA ALA A 7 -22.36 26.14 -8.45
C ALA A 7 -21.24 25.08 -8.57
N PRO A 8 -20.04 25.46 -9.04
CA PRO A 8 -18.96 24.52 -9.29
C PRO A 8 -18.65 23.74 -8.01
N SER A 9 -18.80 22.42 -8.09
CA SER A 9 -18.54 21.54 -6.95
C SER A 9 -17.08 21.64 -6.56
N SER A 10 -16.78 22.00 -5.32
CA SER A 10 -15.41 22.09 -4.77
C SER A 10 -14.74 20.72 -4.56
N SER A 11 -15.26 19.67 -5.20
CA SER A 11 -14.83 18.29 -4.99
C SER A 11 -14.04 17.79 -6.19
N LEU A 12 -13.15 16.83 -5.91
CA LEU A 12 -12.43 16.08 -6.94
C LEU A 12 -13.40 15.08 -7.57
N GLN A 13 -13.53 15.11 -8.90
CA GLN A 13 -14.49 14.29 -9.63
C GLN A 13 -13.91 13.83 -10.96
N ILE A 14 -14.33 12.65 -11.43
CA ILE A 14 -14.11 12.24 -12.81
C ILE A 14 -15.34 12.60 -13.63
N THR A 15 -15.13 13.28 -14.75
CA THR A 15 -16.17 13.69 -15.69
C THR A 15 -15.94 13.02 -17.05
N HIS A 16 -16.72 13.40 -18.06
CA HIS A 16 -16.49 12.95 -19.42
C HIS A 16 -15.20 13.53 -20.03
N GLU A 17 -14.76 14.70 -19.56
CA GLU A 17 -13.53 15.38 -20.01
C GLU A 17 -12.28 14.84 -19.31
N GLY A 18 -12.41 14.39 -18.07
CA GLY A 18 -11.33 13.78 -17.31
C GLY A 18 -11.43 13.98 -15.80
N LEU A 19 -10.30 13.97 -15.10
CA LEU A 19 -10.24 14.24 -13.66
C LEU A 19 -10.25 15.76 -13.43
N THR A 20 -11.21 16.26 -12.67
CA THR A 20 -11.39 17.69 -12.40
C THR A 20 -11.41 17.98 -10.90
N LEU A 21 -10.91 19.16 -10.52
CA LEU A 21 -11.02 19.72 -9.17
C LEU A 21 -11.55 21.14 -9.26
N ALA A 22 -12.73 21.39 -8.68
CA ALA A 22 -13.39 22.70 -8.75
C ALA A 22 -13.54 23.24 -10.19
N GLY A 23 -13.80 22.36 -11.14
CA GLY A 23 -13.92 22.69 -12.57
C GLY A 23 -12.59 22.79 -13.33
N VAL A 24 -11.44 22.73 -12.66
CA VAL A 24 -10.13 22.74 -13.31
C VAL A 24 -9.73 21.32 -13.70
N LEU A 25 -9.29 21.14 -14.95
CA LEU A 25 -8.90 19.84 -15.48
C LEU A 25 -7.49 19.45 -15.03
N LEU A 26 -7.41 18.42 -14.19
CA LEU A 26 -6.15 17.87 -13.68
C LEU A 26 -5.54 16.85 -14.65
N ALA A 27 -6.38 16.00 -15.25
CA ALA A 27 -5.98 15.03 -16.25
C ALA A 27 -7.05 14.86 -17.31
N LYS A 28 -6.62 14.76 -18.58
CA LYS A 28 -7.49 14.56 -19.73
C LYS A 28 -7.87 13.10 -19.87
N ARG A 29 -9.10 12.85 -20.35
CA ARG A 29 -9.50 11.53 -20.80
C ARG A 29 -9.00 11.26 -22.23
N GLN A 30 -8.54 10.05 -22.50
CA GLN A 30 -8.22 9.54 -23.83
C GLN A 30 -9.01 8.25 -24.07
N GLY A 31 -10.10 8.34 -24.82
CA GLY A 31 -11.03 7.23 -24.98
C GLY A 31 -11.75 6.90 -23.66
N GLU A 32 -11.62 5.65 -23.21
CA GLU A 32 -12.22 5.20 -21.94
C GLU A 32 -11.32 5.48 -20.72
N GLU A 33 -10.03 5.78 -20.92
CA GLU A 33 -9.03 5.88 -19.86
C GLU A 33 -8.66 7.33 -19.50
N LEU A 34 -8.25 7.55 -18.25
CA LEU A 34 -7.64 8.82 -17.84
C LEU A 34 -6.14 8.80 -18.12
N CYS A 35 -5.64 9.83 -18.80
CA CYS A 35 -4.21 10.06 -18.98
C CYS A 35 -3.65 10.70 -17.70
N LEU A 36 -3.27 9.88 -16.74
CA LEU A 36 -2.80 10.32 -15.44
C LEU A 36 -1.32 10.71 -15.51
N ASP A 37 -1.06 12.01 -15.56
CA ASP A 37 0.26 12.59 -15.32
C ASP A 37 0.40 12.87 -13.81
N GLU A 38 1.16 12.01 -13.13
CA GLU A 38 1.38 12.09 -11.68
C GLU A 38 1.90 13.45 -11.25
N GLU A 39 2.91 13.98 -11.97
CA GLU A 39 3.60 15.20 -11.59
C GLU A 39 2.66 16.40 -11.68
N ARG A 40 1.89 16.49 -12.78
CA ARG A 40 0.87 17.51 -12.96
C ARG A 40 -0.22 17.42 -11.88
N ILE A 41 -0.78 16.24 -11.66
CA ILE A 41 -1.89 16.04 -10.73
C ILE A 41 -1.45 16.39 -9.30
N VAL A 42 -0.33 15.86 -8.83
CA VAL A 42 0.19 16.11 -7.48
C VAL A 42 0.51 17.59 -7.30
N THR A 43 1.11 18.24 -8.30
CA THR A 43 1.41 19.68 -8.26
C THR A 43 0.14 20.52 -8.09
N LEU A 44 -0.88 20.28 -8.92
CA LEU A 44 -2.14 21.03 -8.85
C LEU A 44 -2.91 20.77 -7.55
N LEU A 45 -2.91 19.52 -7.06
CA LEU A 45 -3.51 19.18 -5.77
C LEU A 45 -2.78 19.87 -4.61
N ALA A 46 -1.44 19.93 -4.64
CA ALA A 46 -0.67 20.59 -3.60
C ALA A 46 -0.90 22.11 -3.58
N ILE A 47 -0.98 22.73 -4.77
CA ILE A 47 -1.34 24.15 -4.93
C ILE A 47 -2.74 24.41 -4.36
N ALA A 48 -3.71 23.55 -4.68
CA ALA A 48 -5.08 23.63 -4.17
C ALA A 48 -5.12 23.54 -2.64
N GLN A 49 -4.40 22.57 -2.08
CA GLN A 49 -4.42 22.30 -0.65
C GLN A 49 -3.52 23.25 0.15
N ARG A 50 -2.63 24.01 -0.51
CA ARG A 50 -1.54 24.79 0.13
C ARG A 50 -0.65 23.94 1.02
N ALA A 51 -0.55 22.66 0.70
CA ALA A 51 0.08 21.65 1.53
C ALA A 51 0.59 20.50 0.66
N ARG A 52 1.52 19.71 1.21
CA ARG A 52 1.93 18.46 0.58
C ARG A 52 0.73 17.51 0.51
N VAL A 53 0.57 16.88 -0.65
CA VAL A 53 -0.42 15.82 -0.86
C VAL A 53 0.17 14.51 -0.37
N ALA A 54 -0.60 13.75 0.41
CA ALA A 54 -0.16 12.42 0.87
C ALA A 54 -0.02 11.46 -0.32
N ASP A 55 0.99 10.59 -0.32
CA ASP A 55 1.24 9.65 -1.43
C ASP A 55 0.06 8.66 -1.63
N SER A 56 -0.72 8.43 -0.57
CA SER A 56 -1.96 7.67 -0.62
C SER A 56 -3.02 8.28 -1.55
N ALA A 57 -2.98 9.59 -1.79
CA ALA A 57 -3.88 10.29 -2.69
C ALA A 57 -3.68 9.85 -4.14
N TRP A 58 -2.44 9.73 -4.60
CA TRP A 58 -2.13 9.26 -5.95
C TRP A 58 -2.67 7.85 -6.18
N ASN A 59 -2.45 6.96 -5.21
CA ASN A 59 -2.97 5.59 -5.26
C ASN A 59 -4.51 5.56 -5.31
N ALA A 60 -5.18 6.46 -4.57
CA ALA A 60 -6.63 6.59 -4.60
C ALA A 60 -7.14 7.09 -5.97
N ILE A 61 -6.43 8.03 -6.61
CA ILE A 61 -6.75 8.51 -7.97
C ILE A 61 -6.58 7.38 -9.01
N GLY A 62 -5.51 6.59 -8.90
CA GLY A 62 -5.30 5.43 -9.77
C GLY A 62 -6.42 4.39 -9.64
N ARG A 63 -6.86 4.08 -8.41
CA ARG A 63 -8.01 3.20 -8.18
C ARG A 63 -9.30 3.79 -8.72
N ALA A 64 -9.55 5.07 -8.46
CA ALA A 64 -10.74 5.75 -8.95
C ALA A 64 -10.80 5.71 -10.48
N SER A 65 -9.68 5.95 -11.17
CA SER A 65 -9.55 5.82 -12.62
C SER A 65 -9.92 4.41 -13.11
N LYS A 66 -9.36 3.38 -12.47
CA LYS A 66 -9.64 1.97 -12.83
C LYS A 66 -11.13 1.61 -12.68
N HIS A 67 -11.74 1.95 -11.55
CA HIS A 67 -13.17 1.70 -11.31
C HIS A 67 -14.06 2.51 -12.26
N TRP A 68 -13.66 3.74 -12.56
CA TRP A 68 -14.35 4.55 -13.55
C TRP A 68 -14.30 3.91 -14.94
N GLY A 69 -13.13 3.42 -15.38
CA GLY A 69 -12.97 2.72 -16.66
C GLY A 69 -13.78 1.42 -16.75
N SER A 70 -14.03 0.74 -15.64
CA SER A 70 -14.90 -0.44 -15.58
C SER A 70 -16.40 -0.11 -15.43
N GLY A 71 -16.78 1.16 -15.42
CA GLY A 71 -18.17 1.61 -15.25
C GLY A 71 -18.66 1.67 -13.79
N ASP A 72 -17.82 1.36 -12.81
CA ASP A 72 -18.17 1.46 -11.38
C ASP A 72 -17.95 2.88 -10.85
N ARG A 73 -18.93 3.74 -11.18
CA ARG A 73 -18.93 5.17 -10.84
C ARG A 73 -18.95 5.41 -9.31
N ALA A 74 -19.65 4.54 -8.58
CA ALA A 74 -19.82 4.68 -7.13
C ALA A 74 -18.50 4.42 -6.40
N LEU A 75 -17.80 3.32 -6.73
CA LEU A 75 -16.53 2.99 -6.10
C LEU A 75 -15.42 3.97 -6.49
N ALA A 76 -15.46 4.48 -7.73
CA ALA A 76 -14.59 5.57 -8.15
C ALA A 76 -14.77 6.82 -7.26
N ALA A 77 -16.02 7.25 -7.03
CA ALA A 77 -16.32 8.40 -6.18
C ALA A 77 -15.91 8.19 -4.71
N ILE A 78 -16.07 6.97 -4.17
CA ILE A 78 -15.61 6.61 -2.81
C ILE A 78 -14.10 6.79 -2.70
N HIS A 79 -13.32 6.29 -3.67
CA HIS A 79 -11.86 6.44 -3.64
C HIS A 79 -11.41 7.90 -3.73
N LEU A 80 -12.07 8.73 -4.56
CA LEU A 80 -11.76 10.17 -4.58
C LEU A 80 -12.10 10.87 -3.27
N THR A 81 -13.21 10.48 -2.63
CA THR A 81 -13.62 11.03 -1.32
C THR A 81 -12.62 10.67 -0.22
N GLN A 82 -12.05 9.46 -0.26
CA GLN A 82 -11.04 8.98 0.70
C GLN A 82 -9.74 9.79 0.68
N ILE A 83 -9.49 10.59 -0.36
CA ILE A 83 -8.34 11.50 -0.40
C ILE A 83 -8.46 12.59 0.69
N GLY A 84 -9.68 12.91 1.12
CA GLY A 84 -9.90 13.83 2.25
C GLY A 84 -9.45 15.26 1.98
N LEU A 85 -9.57 15.72 0.73
CA LEU A 85 -9.23 17.10 0.36
C LEU A 85 -10.05 18.11 1.18
N ARG A 86 -9.39 19.17 1.65
CA ARG A 86 -10.09 20.27 2.31
C ARG A 86 -11.00 20.96 1.29
N LYS A 87 -12.09 21.54 1.79
CA LYS A 87 -12.96 22.40 0.98
C LYS A 87 -12.18 23.61 0.49
N LEU A 88 -12.23 23.87 -0.82
CA LEU A 88 -11.54 25.00 -1.46
C LEU A 88 -12.38 26.27 -1.35
N ASP A 89 -11.74 27.36 -0.92
CA ASP A 89 -12.28 28.71 -1.02
C ASP A 89 -12.12 29.26 -2.45
N GLU A 90 -12.54 30.51 -2.70
CA GLU A 90 -12.47 31.09 -4.05
C GLU A 90 -11.02 31.33 -4.49
N ASP A 91 -10.19 31.88 -3.61
CA ASP A 91 -8.76 32.11 -3.86
C ASP A 91 -8.03 30.80 -4.24
N ASP A 92 -8.38 29.68 -3.59
CA ASP A 92 -7.82 28.37 -3.93
C ASP A 92 -8.20 27.93 -5.34
N ARG A 93 -9.44 28.18 -5.76
CA ARG A 93 -9.92 27.82 -7.11
C ARG A 93 -9.23 28.66 -8.17
N GLU A 94 -9.15 29.97 -7.95
CA GLU A 94 -8.42 30.88 -8.84
C GLU A 94 -6.96 30.48 -8.96
N ARG A 95 -6.31 30.12 -7.85
CA ARG A 95 -4.91 29.69 -7.86
C ARG A 95 -4.71 28.39 -8.65
N VAL A 96 -5.58 27.39 -8.46
CA VAL A 96 -5.49 26.13 -9.20
C VAL A 96 -5.77 26.34 -10.68
N ALA A 97 -6.73 27.21 -11.02
CA ALA A 97 -7.04 27.55 -12.41
C ALA A 97 -5.85 28.25 -13.10
N LEU A 98 -5.26 29.25 -12.44
CA LEU A 98 -4.07 29.94 -12.94
C LEU A 98 -2.88 28.98 -13.10
N ALA A 99 -2.64 28.12 -12.10
CA ALA A 99 -1.60 27.10 -12.14
C ALA A 99 -1.79 26.14 -13.33
N ALA A 100 -3.01 25.64 -13.55
CA ALA A 100 -3.30 24.77 -14.69
C ALA A 100 -3.08 25.49 -16.02
N ALA A 101 -3.47 26.76 -16.14
CA ALA A 101 -3.24 27.56 -17.35
C ALA A 101 -1.75 27.77 -17.63
N LEU A 102 -0.93 27.99 -16.60
CA LEU A 102 0.53 28.12 -16.75
C LEU A 102 1.18 26.80 -17.21
N LEU A 103 0.77 25.67 -16.64
CA LEU A 103 1.22 24.34 -17.09
C LEU A 103 0.80 24.08 -18.55
N ASP A 104 -0.42 24.45 -18.92
CA ASP A 104 -0.93 24.31 -20.29
C ASP A 104 -0.20 25.23 -21.28
N ALA A 105 0.31 26.38 -20.81
CA ALA A 105 1.17 27.28 -21.58
C ALA A 105 2.63 26.79 -21.66
N GLY A 106 2.96 25.65 -21.05
CA GLY A 106 4.27 25.01 -21.14
C GLY A 106 5.23 25.31 -19.99
N MET A 107 4.79 25.99 -18.92
CA MET A 107 5.58 26.09 -17.69
C MET A 107 5.75 24.70 -17.07
N SER A 108 6.95 24.35 -16.63
CA SER A 108 7.15 23.08 -15.94
C SER A 108 6.59 23.11 -14.52
N THR A 109 6.18 21.95 -14.02
CA THR A 109 5.81 21.70 -12.61
C THR A 109 6.91 22.13 -11.63
N GLY A 110 8.17 21.87 -11.96
CA GLY A 110 9.33 22.28 -11.15
C GLY A 110 9.57 23.79 -11.10
N GLU A 111 9.30 24.52 -12.20
CA GLU A 111 9.33 25.99 -12.19
C GLU A 111 8.17 26.56 -11.40
N LEU A 112 6.95 26.07 -11.64
CA LEU A 112 5.74 26.56 -10.98
C LEU A 112 5.80 26.39 -9.46
N THR A 113 6.28 25.25 -8.99
CA THR A 113 6.41 24.96 -7.55
C THR A 113 7.46 25.83 -6.87
N ARG A 114 8.58 26.08 -7.56
CA ARG A 114 9.64 27.00 -7.10
C ARG A 114 9.12 28.43 -6.96
N GLU A 115 8.42 28.95 -7.97
CA GLU A 115 7.87 30.31 -7.94
C GLU A 115 6.81 30.48 -6.85
N LEU A 116 6.03 29.43 -6.57
CA LEU A 116 5.03 29.45 -5.49
C LEU A 116 5.60 29.18 -4.10
N GLY A 117 6.93 28.97 -3.97
CA GLY A 117 7.58 28.60 -2.71
C GLY A 117 7.10 27.26 -2.14
N LEU A 118 6.48 26.42 -2.97
CA LEU A 118 6.01 25.10 -2.56
C LEU A 118 7.20 24.14 -2.62
N THR A 119 7.65 23.69 -1.44
CA THR A 119 8.62 22.61 -1.37
C THR A 119 7.90 21.28 -1.59
N LEU A 120 7.61 20.96 -2.85
CA LEU A 120 7.38 19.56 -3.22
C LEU A 120 8.74 18.90 -3.18
N GLN A 121 9.17 18.39 -2.02
CA GLN A 121 10.31 17.47 -2.00
C GLN A 121 9.95 16.33 -2.95
N PRO A 122 10.63 16.15 -4.10
CA PRO A 122 10.59 14.84 -4.71
C PRO A 122 11.22 13.95 -3.65
N GLU A 123 10.45 13.05 -3.04
CA GLU A 123 11.09 11.89 -2.44
C GLU A 123 12.01 11.37 -3.53
N ALA A 124 13.31 11.42 -3.25
CA ALA A 124 14.32 10.99 -4.19
C ALA A 124 13.85 9.62 -4.68
N ARG A 125 13.29 9.57 -5.91
CA ARG A 125 13.04 8.31 -6.58
C ARG A 125 14.42 7.68 -6.52
N LYS A 126 14.55 6.65 -5.69
CA LYS A 126 15.83 6.02 -5.39
C LYS A 126 16.51 5.55 -6.69
N TYR A 127 15.73 5.49 -7.77
CA TYR A 127 16.09 5.16 -9.13
C TYR A 127 15.55 6.20 -10.13
N SER A 128 16.45 6.75 -10.94
CA SER A 128 16.12 7.45 -12.19
C SER A 128 16.17 6.44 -13.34
N ASP A 129 15.27 6.52 -14.31
CA ASP A 129 15.28 5.63 -15.49
C ASP A 129 16.53 5.82 -16.37
N ALA A 130 17.23 6.94 -16.20
CA ALA A 130 18.51 7.21 -16.85
C ALA A 130 19.73 6.65 -16.09
N GLN A 131 19.55 6.07 -14.89
CA GLN A 131 20.67 5.49 -14.16
C GLN A 131 21.13 4.17 -14.83
N PRO A 132 22.45 3.97 -15.01
CA PRO A 132 22.99 2.78 -15.64
C PRO A 132 22.62 1.54 -14.83
N ARG A 133 21.76 0.68 -15.40
CA ARG A 133 21.46 -0.63 -14.84
C ARG A 133 22.56 -1.60 -15.21
N VAL A 134 22.96 -2.47 -14.27
CA VAL A 134 23.88 -3.57 -14.57
C VAL A 134 23.18 -4.51 -15.56
N PRO A 135 23.76 -4.79 -16.74
CA PRO A 135 23.16 -5.71 -17.71
C PRO A 135 22.96 -7.10 -17.09
N ALA A 136 21.84 -7.74 -17.43
CA ALA A 136 21.61 -9.14 -17.07
C ALA A 136 22.67 -10.01 -17.76
N GLY A 137 23.50 -10.73 -16.98
CA GLY A 137 24.54 -11.61 -17.52
C GLY A 137 25.89 -11.58 -16.80
N ASN A 138 26.12 -10.63 -15.89
CA ASN A 138 27.30 -10.72 -15.03
C ASN A 138 27.05 -11.75 -13.93
N SER A 139 27.91 -12.77 -13.84
CA SER A 139 27.85 -13.93 -12.94
C SER A 139 27.95 -13.62 -11.44
N ARG A 140 27.65 -12.38 -11.03
CA ARG A 140 27.58 -11.92 -9.65
C ARG A 140 26.11 -11.79 -9.26
N ALA A 141 25.76 -12.20 -8.04
CA ALA A 141 24.43 -11.98 -7.50
C ALA A 141 24.09 -10.49 -7.55
N SER A 142 23.02 -10.14 -8.25
CA SER A 142 22.51 -8.77 -8.31
C SER A 142 22.21 -8.26 -6.88
N GLY A 143 22.75 -7.09 -6.52
CA GLY A 143 22.41 -6.42 -5.26
C GLY A 143 23.56 -6.08 -4.30
N GLN A 144 24.82 -6.40 -4.61
CA GLN A 144 25.94 -5.93 -3.77
C GLN A 144 26.37 -4.51 -4.14
N TRP A 145 26.27 -3.61 -3.17
CA TRP A 145 26.86 -2.28 -3.22
C TRP A 145 28.37 -2.40 -2.95
N THR A 146 29.21 -1.77 -3.77
CA THR A 146 30.62 -1.56 -3.43
C THR A 146 30.71 -0.33 -2.53
N SER A 147 31.15 -0.51 -1.29
CA SER A 147 31.49 0.58 -0.38
C SER A 147 32.60 1.41 -0.99
N GLY A 148 32.30 2.65 -1.37
CA GLY A 148 33.30 3.67 -1.68
C GLY A 148 33.52 4.51 -0.45
N ASP A 149 34.73 4.47 0.11
CA ASP A 149 35.16 5.30 1.22
C ASP A 149 35.06 6.79 0.86
N GLY A 150 34.23 7.52 1.60
CA GLY A 150 34.06 8.97 1.48
C GLY A 150 34.09 9.60 2.87
N ALA A 151 35.24 10.18 3.23
CA ALA A 151 35.47 10.83 4.51
C ALA A 151 34.69 12.16 4.65
N GLY A 152 34.06 12.34 5.81
CA GLY A 152 33.93 13.63 6.51
C GLY A 152 32.79 14.56 6.10
N SER A 153 31.77 14.67 6.96
CA SER A 153 31.51 15.90 7.73
C SER A 153 30.34 15.71 8.68
N ALA A 154 30.58 16.09 9.94
CA ALA A 154 29.59 16.12 11.01
C ALA A 154 28.66 17.33 10.84
N ALA A 155 27.36 17.13 11.03
CA ALA A 155 26.42 18.18 11.37
C ALA A 155 25.41 17.63 12.38
N THR A 156 25.49 18.16 13.59
CA THR A 156 24.56 17.99 14.70
C THR A 156 23.30 18.82 14.45
N GLY A 157 22.12 18.20 14.55
CA GLY A 157 20.83 18.89 14.60
C GLY A 157 19.74 17.92 15.03
N GLY A 158 19.09 18.21 16.17
CA GLY A 158 18.09 17.34 16.79
C GLY A 158 16.85 17.14 15.93
N GLU A 159 16.55 15.88 15.64
CA GLU A 159 15.32 15.43 14.97
C GLU A 159 14.27 14.98 15.99
N ALA A 160 13.05 15.48 15.82
CA ALA A 160 11.84 14.89 16.38
C ALA A 160 11.62 13.50 15.74
N PRO A 161 10.94 12.56 16.42
CA PRO A 161 10.84 11.19 15.94
C PRO A 161 10.04 11.12 14.65
N VAL A 162 10.75 10.94 13.53
CA VAL A 162 10.20 10.51 12.25
C VAL A 162 9.74 9.07 12.44
N VAL A 163 8.44 8.81 12.25
CA VAL A 163 7.92 7.45 12.20
C VAL A 163 8.39 6.86 10.88
N ASP A 164 9.53 6.17 10.93
CA ASP A 164 10.16 5.52 9.78
C ASP A 164 9.15 4.65 9.02
N GLY A 165 9.15 4.82 7.70
CA GLY A 165 8.33 4.03 6.79
C GLY A 165 8.60 2.54 6.99
N ARG A 166 7.51 1.76 7.04
CA ARG A 166 7.43 0.30 7.30
C ARG A 166 8.05 -0.55 6.16
N SER A 167 9.22 -0.18 5.67
CA SER A 167 9.96 -0.94 4.67
C SER A 167 10.68 -2.12 5.33
N ALA A 168 10.62 -3.28 4.67
CA ALA A 168 11.27 -4.51 5.09
C ALA A 168 12.81 -4.40 5.15
N SER A 169 13.42 -3.32 4.66
CA SER A 169 14.86 -3.05 4.73
C SER A 169 15.36 -2.58 6.10
N SER A 170 14.50 -2.57 7.13
CA SER A 170 14.82 -2.07 8.48
C SER A 170 15.10 -3.17 9.51
N PHE A 171 14.99 -4.45 9.14
CA PHE A 171 15.27 -5.54 10.08
C PHE A 171 16.76 -5.85 10.16
N ASP A 172 17.26 -5.96 11.39
CA ASP A 172 18.66 -6.24 11.67
C ASP A 172 18.96 -7.75 11.65
N HIS A 173 17.91 -8.59 11.74
CA HIS A 173 18.04 -10.03 11.89
C HIS A 173 17.01 -10.84 11.07
N TYR A 174 17.51 -11.86 10.37
CA TYR A 174 16.75 -12.79 9.52
C TYR A 174 17.14 -14.24 9.83
N PRO A 175 16.66 -14.82 10.94
CA PRO A 175 16.94 -16.21 11.27
C PRO A 175 16.30 -17.10 10.20
N LYS A 176 17.13 -17.93 9.55
CA LYS A 176 16.68 -18.90 8.55
C LYS A 176 16.18 -20.19 9.21
N ASP A 177 16.76 -20.54 10.35
CA ASP A 177 16.38 -21.73 11.09
C ASP A 177 15.08 -21.50 11.85
N VAL A 178 14.29 -22.58 11.97
CA VAL A 178 13.09 -22.58 12.79
C VAL A 178 13.50 -22.40 14.25
N PRO A 179 12.98 -21.38 14.97
CA PRO A 179 13.27 -21.22 16.40
C PRO A 179 12.92 -22.49 17.18
N LYS A 180 13.71 -22.83 18.20
CA LYS A 180 13.56 -24.09 18.96
C LYS A 180 12.22 -24.19 19.67
N GLU A 181 11.66 -23.03 20.01
CA GLU A 181 10.38 -22.83 20.67
C GLU A 181 9.20 -22.82 19.69
N ALA A 182 9.44 -22.86 18.38
CA ALA A 182 8.37 -22.92 17.40
C ALA A 182 7.47 -24.14 17.62
N ILE A 183 6.17 -23.92 17.52
CA ILE A 183 5.15 -24.95 17.65
C ILE A 183 4.53 -25.27 16.29
N ALA A 184 4.13 -26.52 16.10
CA ALA A 184 3.35 -26.90 14.93
C ALA A 184 1.92 -26.36 15.08
N VAL A 185 1.35 -25.83 14.00
CA VAL A 185 -0.07 -25.46 13.97
C VAL A 185 -0.91 -26.73 13.95
N ILE A 186 -1.70 -26.94 15.00
CA ILE A 186 -2.57 -28.10 15.18
C ILE A 186 -4.03 -27.66 15.00
N LEU A 187 -4.74 -28.30 14.07
CA LEU A 187 -6.18 -28.13 13.89
C LEU A 187 -6.94 -28.66 15.13
N PRO A 188 -8.18 -28.23 15.40
CA PRO A 188 -8.96 -28.70 16.56
C PRO A 188 -9.21 -30.21 16.60
N ASP A 189 -9.13 -30.89 15.45
CA ASP A 189 -9.20 -32.35 15.38
C ASP A 189 -7.88 -33.05 15.76
N GLY A 190 -6.86 -32.29 16.17
CA GLY A 190 -5.55 -32.78 16.58
C GLY A 190 -4.56 -32.99 15.43
N ARG A 191 -4.97 -32.82 14.17
CA ARG A 191 -4.07 -33.01 13.02
C ARG A 191 -3.17 -31.78 12.81
N PRO A 192 -1.88 -31.97 12.47
CA PRO A 192 -1.02 -30.86 12.11
C PRO A 192 -1.38 -30.32 10.72
N VAL A 193 -1.27 -29.00 10.55
CA VAL A 193 -1.30 -28.39 9.22
C VAL A 193 0.03 -28.70 8.52
N ILE A 194 -0.03 -29.51 7.46
CA ILE A 194 1.17 -29.93 6.71
C ILE A 194 1.76 -28.78 5.91
N ASP A 195 3.08 -28.57 6.02
CA ASP A 195 3.86 -27.62 5.22
C ASP A 195 5.09 -28.36 4.69
N TYR A 196 5.07 -28.74 3.41
CA TYR A 196 6.14 -29.53 2.82
C TYR A 196 7.43 -28.72 2.60
N ASP A 197 7.34 -27.38 2.61
CA ASP A 197 8.48 -26.49 2.46
C ASP A 197 9.15 -26.18 3.82
N SER A 198 8.46 -26.51 4.92
CA SER A 198 9.00 -26.42 6.27
C SER A 198 9.96 -27.59 6.54
N PRO A 199 11.13 -27.36 7.18
CA PRO A 199 12.05 -28.44 7.58
C PRO A 199 11.43 -29.52 8.46
N THR A 200 10.32 -29.22 9.15
CA THR A 200 9.60 -30.15 10.02
C THR A 200 8.47 -30.90 9.29
N GLY A 201 8.18 -30.57 8.03
CA GLY A 201 6.99 -31.02 7.29
C GLY A 201 5.66 -30.47 7.83
N LYS A 202 5.71 -29.54 8.79
CA LYS A 202 4.54 -28.97 9.49
C LYS A 202 4.60 -27.45 9.43
N LEU A 203 3.45 -26.82 9.36
CA LEU A 203 3.31 -25.37 9.47
C LEU A 203 3.76 -24.95 10.87
N MET A 204 4.85 -24.18 10.94
CA MET A 204 5.43 -23.73 12.21
C MET A 204 4.98 -22.31 12.52
N ALA A 205 4.71 -22.04 13.79
CA ALA A 205 4.31 -20.73 14.30
C ALA A 205 5.03 -20.43 15.62
N PRO A 206 5.09 -19.16 16.07
CA PRO A 206 5.65 -18.86 17.39
C PRO A 206 4.80 -19.48 18.52
N PRO A 207 5.37 -19.72 19.71
CA PRO A 207 4.68 -20.40 20.82
C PRO A 207 3.35 -19.77 21.25
N HIS A 208 3.19 -18.47 21.02
CA HIS A 208 2.00 -17.71 21.39
C HIS A 208 0.93 -17.68 20.29
N ALA A 209 1.17 -18.28 19.12
CA ALA A 209 0.20 -18.27 18.03
C ALA A 209 -1.05 -19.08 18.38
N ASN A 210 -2.22 -18.46 18.26
CA ASN A 210 -3.51 -19.09 18.53
C ASN A 210 -4.51 -18.77 17.41
N PHE A 211 -4.75 -19.73 16.51
CA PHE A 211 -5.60 -19.51 15.34
C PHE A 211 -7.11 -19.50 15.66
N ASN A 212 -7.53 -20.05 16.80
CA ASN A 212 -8.90 -19.84 17.29
C ASN A 212 -9.11 -18.37 17.72
N GLU A 213 -8.10 -17.77 18.35
CA GLU A 213 -8.12 -16.34 18.66
C GLU A 213 -8.12 -15.48 17.38
N VAL A 214 -7.33 -15.85 16.37
CA VAL A 214 -7.33 -15.20 15.04
C VAL A 214 -8.74 -15.21 14.43
N TYR A 215 -9.39 -16.37 14.40
CA TYR A 215 -10.76 -16.50 13.88
C TYR A 215 -11.78 -15.69 14.69
N THR A 216 -11.68 -15.75 16.01
CA THR A 216 -12.57 -15.01 16.93
C THR A 216 -12.38 -13.50 16.82
N ALA A 217 -11.16 -13.02 16.59
CA ALA A 217 -10.88 -11.62 16.32
C ALA A 217 -11.50 -11.19 14.98
N GLY A 218 -11.39 -12.02 13.94
CA GLY A 218 -12.08 -11.82 12.66
C GLY A 218 -13.58 -11.58 12.83
N LYS A 219 -14.27 -12.45 13.61
CA LYS A 219 -15.71 -12.30 13.91
C LYS A 219 -16.09 -10.97 14.57
N ARG A 220 -15.15 -10.30 15.23
CA ARG A 220 -15.39 -9.04 15.95
C ARG A 220 -15.05 -7.81 15.10
N SER A 221 -14.36 -8.00 13.98
CA SER A 221 -13.91 -6.92 13.09
C SER A 221 -15.10 -6.21 12.45
N LYS A 222 -15.09 -4.88 12.45
CA LYS A 222 -16.18 -4.04 11.94
C LYS A 222 -15.81 -3.22 10.71
N ASN A 223 -14.53 -3.00 10.48
CA ASN A 223 -14.04 -2.16 9.40
C ASN A 223 -12.63 -2.58 8.95
N ILE A 224 -12.17 -1.99 7.84
CA ILE A 224 -10.88 -2.32 7.20
C ILE A 224 -9.66 -1.88 8.03
N LEU A 225 -9.78 -0.87 8.89
CA LEU A 225 -8.67 -0.42 9.74
C LEU A 225 -8.36 -1.50 10.80
N GLU A 226 -9.39 -2.05 11.42
CA GLU A 226 -9.26 -3.16 12.38
C GLU A 226 -8.67 -4.42 11.73
N ILE A 227 -9.02 -4.70 10.46
CA ILE A 227 -8.42 -5.79 9.69
C ILE A 227 -6.92 -5.53 9.51
N ASN A 228 -6.54 -4.32 9.11
CA ASN A 228 -5.13 -3.97 8.93
C ASN A 228 -4.33 -4.03 10.24
N ASP A 229 -4.90 -3.58 11.35
CA ASP A 229 -4.25 -3.63 12.67
C ASP A 229 -4.11 -5.07 13.20
N ALA A 230 -4.99 -5.97 12.77
CA ALA A 230 -4.93 -7.38 13.15
C ALA A 230 -3.94 -8.19 12.30
N ILE A 231 -4.02 -8.09 10.97
CA ILE A 231 -3.34 -9.00 10.04
C ILE A 231 -2.46 -8.31 8.98
N GLY A 232 -2.35 -6.98 9.03
CA GLY A 232 -1.38 -6.23 8.24
C GLY A 232 0.04 -6.38 8.77
N HIS A 233 1.01 -5.69 8.16
CA HIS A 233 2.39 -5.69 8.66
C HIS A 233 2.45 -5.13 10.08
N TYR A 234 3.11 -5.88 10.98
CA TYR A 234 3.17 -5.61 12.42
C TYR A 234 1.79 -5.66 13.12
N GLY A 235 0.79 -6.25 12.46
CA GLY A 235 -0.49 -6.51 13.09
C GLY A 235 -0.36 -7.57 14.18
N LYS A 236 -1.37 -7.64 15.06
CA LYS A 236 -1.41 -8.58 16.18
C LYS A 236 -1.12 -10.04 15.78
N PHE A 237 -1.52 -10.45 14.58
CA PHE A 237 -1.37 -11.80 14.06
C PHE A 237 -0.33 -11.90 12.92
N ASP A 238 0.55 -10.91 12.80
CA ASP A 238 1.71 -10.96 11.92
C ASP A 238 2.87 -11.74 12.55
N PHE A 239 2.73 -13.06 12.60
CA PHE A 239 3.68 -13.95 13.29
C PHE A 239 5.14 -13.93 12.77
N GLN A 240 5.40 -13.37 11.58
CA GLN A 240 6.73 -13.33 10.98
C GLN A 240 7.52 -12.07 11.33
N ARG A 241 6.91 -11.06 11.97
CA ARG A 241 7.57 -9.79 12.31
C ARG A 241 7.50 -9.54 13.81
N ASP A 242 8.67 -9.36 14.42
CA ASP A 242 8.80 -8.88 15.78
C ASP A 242 9.37 -7.46 15.73
N GLY A 243 8.51 -6.47 15.96
CA GLY A 243 8.86 -5.05 15.90
C GLY A 243 9.77 -4.62 17.05
N GLU A 244 9.60 -5.19 18.24
CA GLU A 244 10.44 -4.89 19.41
C GLU A 244 11.87 -5.39 19.19
N ARG A 245 11.99 -6.61 18.65
CA ARG A 245 13.30 -7.23 18.36
C ARG A 245 13.85 -6.89 16.98
N ARG A 246 13.14 -6.09 16.19
CA ARG A 246 13.49 -5.79 14.79
C ARG A 246 13.93 -7.06 14.03
N THR A 247 13.14 -8.12 14.17
CA THR A 247 13.44 -9.44 13.60
C THR A 247 12.35 -9.90 12.63
N TYR A 248 12.77 -10.44 11.48
CA TYR A 248 11.88 -11.09 10.51
C TYR A 248 12.12 -12.61 10.47
N TYR A 249 11.16 -13.38 10.96
CA TYR A 249 11.23 -14.84 11.04
C TYR A 249 10.68 -15.48 9.77
N VAL A 250 11.58 -15.81 8.83
CA VAL A 250 11.21 -16.48 7.57
C VAL A 250 10.43 -17.76 7.82
N ALA A 251 10.78 -18.51 8.88
CA ALA A 251 10.11 -19.74 9.30
C ALA A 251 8.61 -19.58 9.62
N TYR A 252 8.14 -18.36 9.92
CA TYR A 252 6.74 -18.08 10.26
C TYR A 252 5.96 -17.41 9.11
N LYS A 253 6.59 -17.19 7.94
CA LYS A 253 5.95 -16.57 6.77
C LYS A 253 4.64 -17.26 6.39
N HIS A 254 4.65 -18.60 6.35
CA HIS A 254 3.46 -19.40 6.01
C HIS A 254 2.38 -19.28 7.08
N ALA A 255 2.75 -19.27 8.36
CA ALA A 255 1.79 -19.11 9.46
C ALA A 255 1.12 -17.74 9.45
N SER A 256 1.84 -16.66 9.15
CA SER A 256 1.26 -15.32 8.97
C SER A 256 0.26 -15.28 7.81
N ASN A 257 0.63 -15.83 6.64
CA ASN A 257 -0.29 -15.88 5.49
C ASN A 257 -1.51 -16.78 5.77
N TYR A 258 -1.33 -17.88 6.49
CA TYR A 258 -2.43 -18.73 6.95
C TYR A 258 -3.36 -17.97 7.92
N ALA A 259 -2.80 -17.17 8.83
CA ALA A 259 -3.56 -16.33 9.77
C ALA A 259 -4.45 -15.30 9.05
N VAL A 260 -3.97 -14.67 7.97
CA VAL A 260 -4.78 -13.80 7.11
C VAL A 260 -6.04 -14.53 6.63
N GLY A 261 -5.90 -15.76 6.13
CA GLY A 261 -7.03 -16.57 5.69
C GLY A 261 -8.02 -16.88 6.80
N VAL A 262 -7.52 -17.32 7.96
CA VAL A 262 -8.34 -17.65 9.13
C VAL A 262 -9.11 -16.43 9.64
N TYR A 263 -8.44 -15.28 9.74
CA TYR A 263 -9.05 -14.03 10.19
C TYR A 263 -10.17 -13.59 9.25
N MET A 264 -9.90 -13.57 7.94
CA MET A 264 -10.85 -13.09 6.93
C MET A 264 -12.07 -14.00 6.82
N ALA A 265 -11.91 -15.32 7.01
CA ALA A 265 -13.03 -16.24 7.15
C ALA A 265 -13.88 -15.95 8.39
N GLY A 266 -13.25 -15.60 9.53
CA GLY A 266 -13.95 -15.15 10.73
C GLY A 266 -14.71 -13.85 10.52
N ALA A 267 -14.13 -12.91 9.77
CA ALA A 267 -14.74 -11.63 9.41
C ALA A 267 -15.83 -11.74 8.34
N GLY A 268 -16.12 -12.93 7.83
CA GLY A 268 -17.22 -13.18 6.90
C GLY A 268 -16.92 -12.87 5.43
N PHE A 269 -15.66 -12.59 5.07
CA PHE A 269 -15.27 -12.41 3.67
C PHE A 269 -15.33 -13.74 2.92
N SER A 270 -15.69 -13.68 1.64
CA SER A 270 -15.51 -14.82 0.74
C SER A 270 -14.02 -15.11 0.55
N ARG A 271 -13.73 -16.34 0.10
CA ARG A 271 -12.37 -16.75 -0.23
C ARG A 271 -11.74 -15.87 -1.31
N GLU A 272 -12.53 -15.48 -2.31
CA GLU A 272 -12.06 -14.65 -3.43
C GLU A 272 -11.72 -13.23 -2.97
N GLU A 273 -12.60 -12.59 -2.19
CA GLU A 273 -12.32 -11.28 -1.59
C GLU A 273 -11.07 -11.32 -0.72
N THR A 274 -10.93 -12.37 0.10
CA THR A 274 -9.76 -12.59 0.96
C THR A 274 -8.46 -12.63 0.16
N ILE A 275 -8.44 -13.36 -0.96
CA ILE A 275 -7.27 -13.44 -1.86
C ILE A 275 -7.01 -12.07 -2.51
N ASN A 276 -8.05 -11.41 -3.03
CA ASN A 276 -7.91 -10.13 -3.71
C ASN A 276 -7.39 -9.04 -2.76
N ILE A 277 -7.89 -9.00 -1.53
CA ILE A 277 -7.44 -8.05 -0.50
C ILE A 277 -5.98 -8.33 -0.13
N SER A 278 -5.60 -9.59 0.11
CA SER A 278 -4.22 -9.94 0.50
C SER A 278 -3.21 -9.75 -0.62
N GLU A 279 -3.58 -10.03 -1.88
CA GLU A 279 -2.76 -9.76 -3.06
C GLU A 279 -2.55 -8.25 -3.22
N ASN A 280 -3.62 -7.45 -3.16
CA ASN A 280 -3.50 -6.00 -3.25
C ASN A 280 -2.64 -5.43 -2.11
N PHE A 281 -2.89 -5.84 -0.87
CA PHE A 281 -2.09 -5.41 0.27
C PHE A 281 -0.61 -5.71 0.04
N SER A 282 -0.28 -6.94 -0.36
CA SER A 282 1.12 -7.32 -0.58
C SER A 282 1.74 -6.59 -1.76
N TYR A 283 0.98 -6.33 -2.82
CA TYR A 283 1.45 -5.57 -3.98
C TYR A 283 1.93 -4.17 -3.57
N TYR A 284 1.21 -3.51 -2.66
CA TYR A 284 1.58 -2.16 -2.21
C TYR A 284 2.64 -2.15 -1.10
N TYR A 285 2.64 -3.14 -0.20
CA TYR A 285 3.44 -3.06 1.03
C TYR A 285 4.60 -4.05 1.11
N SER A 286 4.71 -5.03 0.20
CA SER A 286 5.77 -6.02 0.22
C SER A 286 6.75 -5.84 -0.95
N SER A 287 8.03 -5.70 -0.64
CA SER A 287 9.11 -5.72 -1.63
C SER A 287 9.28 -7.08 -2.31
N ASN A 288 8.68 -8.15 -1.75
CA ASN A 288 8.77 -9.51 -2.26
C ASN A 288 7.48 -9.98 -2.95
N TYR A 289 6.57 -9.05 -3.30
CA TYR A 289 5.23 -9.37 -3.82
C TYR A 289 5.24 -10.44 -4.92
N GLU A 290 6.05 -10.25 -5.97
CA GLU A 290 6.09 -11.16 -7.13
C GLU A 290 6.67 -12.53 -6.76
N LYS A 291 7.75 -12.54 -5.98
CA LYS A 291 8.44 -13.77 -5.58
C LYS A 291 7.54 -14.67 -4.73
N ASP A 292 6.79 -14.10 -3.80
CA ASP A 292 5.98 -14.84 -2.83
C ASP A 292 4.50 -14.97 -3.25
N ARG A 293 4.13 -14.54 -4.47
CA ARG A 293 2.72 -14.42 -4.88
C ARG A 293 1.95 -15.74 -4.75
N PHE A 294 2.50 -16.82 -5.29
CA PHE A 294 1.84 -18.14 -5.31
C PHE A 294 1.71 -18.75 -3.91
N GLU A 295 2.79 -18.73 -3.13
CA GLU A 295 2.82 -19.24 -1.76
C GLU A 295 1.84 -18.48 -0.87
N ARG A 296 1.84 -17.14 -0.93
CA ARG A 296 0.90 -16.31 -0.18
C ARG A 296 -0.55 -16.66 -0.50
N LYS A 297 -0.89 -16.73 -1.80
CA LYS A 297 -2.24 -17.07 -2.26
C LYS A 297 -2.66 -18.46 -1.80
N TYR A 298 -1.75 -19.43 -1.85
CA TYR A 298 -1.97 -20.78 -1.36
C TYR A 298 -2.26 -20.81 0.15
N TRP A 299 -1.38 -20.25 0.97
CA TRP A 299 -1.51 -20.27 2.43
C TRP A 299 -2.71 -19.47 2.93
N THR A 300 -2.98 -18.32 2.32
CA THR A 300 -4.18 -17.52 2.59
C THR A 300 -5.45 -18.31 2.25
N SER A 301 -5.49 -18.96 1.08
CA SER A 301 -6.61 -19.81 0.69
C SER A 301 -6.83 -20.97 1.66
N ARG A 302 -5.74 -21.59 2.10
CA ARG A 302 -5.79 -22.77 2.97
C ARG A 302 -6.31 -22.40 4.36
N GLY A 303 -5.79 -21.33 4.97
CA GLY A 303 -6.29 -20.83 6.25
C GLY A 303 -7.77 -20.45 6.19
N TRP A 304 -8.20 -19.83 5.09
CA TRP A 304 -9.62 -19.53 4.87
C TRP A 304 -10.46 -20.81 4.79
N ASN A 305 -10.05 -21.80 4.01
CA ASN A 305 -10.78 -23.07 3.86
C ASN A 305 -10.91 -23.80 5.20
N ASP A 306 -9.82 -23.97 5.92
CA ASP A 306 -9.82 -24.67 7.21
C ASP A 306 -10.76 -23.98 8.20
N ALA A 307 -10.71 -22.65 8.30
CA ALA A 307 -11.65 -21.87 9.13
C ALA A 307 -13.11 -22.00 8.67
N HIS A 308 -13.36 -21.88 7.36
CA HIS A 308 -14.69 -21.91 6.79
C HIS A 308 -15.38 -23.27 7.00
N PHE A 309 -14.63 -24.36 6.87
CA PHE A 309 -15.11 -25.73 7.10
C PHE A 309 -15.10 -26.14 8.60
N GLY A 310 -14.90 -25.18 9.50
CA GLY A 310 -15.13 -25.36 10.94
C GLY A 310 -13.91 -25.75 11.74
N ALA A 311 -12.72 -25.79 11.15
CA ALA A 311 -11.49 -26.09 11.88
C ALA A 311 -11.05 -24.95 12.80
N TRP A 312 -11.74 -23.81 12.89
CA TRP A 312 -11.40 -22.77 13.88
C TRP A 312 -12.65 -22.12 14.50
N LYS A 313 -13.84 -22.70 14.27
CA LYS A 313 -15.14 -22.13 14.67
C LYS A 313 -15.45 -22.26 16.15
#